data_AF-A0A8T6P230-F1
#
_entry.id   AF-A0A8T6P230-F1
#
_cell.length_a   1.000
_cell.length_b   1.000
_cell.length_c   1.000
_cell.angle_alpha   90.00
_cell.angle_beta   90.00
_cell.angle_gamma   90.00
#
_symmetry.space_group_name_H-M   'P 1'
#
loop_
_entity.id
_entity.type
_entity.pdbx_description
1 polymer ?
#
loop_
_entity_poly.entity_id
_entity_poly.type
_entity_poly.pdbx_seq_one_letter_code
_entity_poly.pdbx_strand_id
1 'polypeptide(L)'
;MSAIHIRPAQPSEHELLTTIVRQSKTHWGYPSDVLFHPSAIGKGVGRQAFEFTIRRATEMGHTILRWESEPHAVQFCRHMDAEQIGERPSSYRNHALALMQIDLYSEISDT
;
A
#
# COMPACT_ATOMS: atom_id res chain seq x y z
N MET A 1 20.35 -21.98 0.48
CA MET A 1 19.16 -21.09 0.47
C MET A 1 18.67 -21.03 -0.96
N SER A 2 17.42 -21.42 -1.23
CA SER A 2 16.86 -21.32 -2.58
C SER A 2 16.56 -19.85 -2.89
N ALA A 3 16.96 -19.39 -4.07
CA ALA A 3 16.67 -18.03 -4.51
C ALA A 3 15.15 -17.83 -4.66
N ILE A 4 14.62 -16.73 -4.13
CA ILE A 4 13.22 -16.34 -4.34
C ILE A 4 13.12 -15.78 -5.76
N HIS A 5 12.27 -16.38 -6.60
CA HIS A 5 12.00 -15.92 -7.96
C HIS A 5 10.62 -15.28 -8.04
N ILE A 6 10.58 -13.95 -8.22
CA ILE A 6 9.33 -13.18 -8.35
C ILE A 6 9.03 -13.01 -9.85
N ARG A 7 7.81 -13.38 -10.27
CA ARG A 7 7.30 -13.19 -11.63
C ARG A 7 5.92 -12.53 -11.61
N PRO A 8 5.45 -11.96 -12.74
CA PRO A 8 4.05 -11.57 -12.88
C PRO A 8 3.10 -12.74 -12.59
N ALA A 9 1.95 -12.43 -11.98
CA ALA A 9 0.87 -13.38 -11.74
C ALA A 9 0.13 -13.72 -13.04
N GLN A 10 -0.34 -14.95 -13.16
CA GLN A 10 -1.28 -15.37 -14.20
C GLN A 10 -2.73 -15.10 -13.75
N PRO A 11 -3.66 -14.77 -14.67
CA PRO A 11 -5.05 -14.51 -14.30
C PRO A 11 -5.74 -15.66 -13.55
N SER A 12 -5.37 -16.92 -13.82
CA SER A 12 -5.90 -18.10 -13.11
C SER A 12 -5.51 -18.17 -11.64
N GLU A 13 -4.49 -17.43 -11.20
CA GLU A 13 -3.98 -17.46 -9.83
C GLU A 13 -4.75 -16.52 -8.89
N HIS A 14 -5.77 -15.80 -9.38
CA HIS A 14 -6.42 -14.72 -8.64
C HIS A 14 -7.05 -15.15 -7.30
N GLU A 15 -7.68 -16.33 -7.21
CA GLU A 15 -8.28 -16.83 -5.97
C GLU A 15 -7.22 -17.17 -4.92
N LEU A 16 -6.14 -17.85 -5.35
CA LEU A 16 -5.01 -18.20 -4.49
C LEU A 16 -4.30 -16.95 -3.98
N LEU A 17 -3.99 -16.01 -4.88
CA LEU A 17 -3.35 -14.75 -4.52
C LEU A 17 -4.23 -13.91 -3.59
N THR A 18 -5.55 -13.90 -3.81
CA THR A 18 -6.50 -13.25 -2.89
C THR A 18 -6.43 -13.87 -1.50
N THR A 19 -6.38 -15.20 -1.42
CA THR A 19 -6.28 -15.92 -0.15
C THR A 19 -4.96 -15.59 0.57
N ILE A 20 -3.84 -15.63 -0.15
CA ILE A 20 -2.51 -15.28 0.39
C ILE A 20 -2.51 -13.83 0.90
N VAL A 21 -3.03 -12.88 0.12
CA VAL A 21 -3.09 -11.47 0.51
C VAL A 21 -3.97 -11.27 1.75
N ARG A 22 -5.11 -11.96 1.83
CA ARG A 22 -5.99 -11.90 3.02
C ARG A 22 -5.27 -12.42 4.26
N GLN A 23 -4.68 -13.61 4.18
CA GLN A 23 -3.95 -14.22 5.30
C GLN A 23 -2.75 -13.37 5.73
N SER A 24 -1.97 -12.89 4.75
CA SER A 24 -0.82 -12.01 5.00
C SER A 24 -1.26 -10.70 5.65
N LYS A 25 -2.36 -10.08 5.20
CA LYS A 25 -2.85 -8.83 5.79
C LYS A 25 -3.49 -9.04 7.17
N THR A 26 -4.03 -10.21 7.49
CA THR A 26 -4.49 -10.53 8.86
C THR A 26 -3.35 -10.56 9.87
N HIS A 27 -2.13 -10.93 9.47
CA HIS A 27 -0.94 -10.93 10.35
C HIS A 27 -0.68 -9.57 11.01
N TRP A 28 -1.12 -8.48 10.38
CA TRP A 28 -0.89 -7.11 10.86
C TRP A 28 -1.89 -6.66 11.93
N GLY A 29 -2.68 -7.59 12.49
CA GLY A 29 -3.61 -7.32 13.59
C GLY A 29 -4.92 -6.66 13.17
N TYR A 30 -5.19 -6.53 11.87
CA TYR A 30 -6.46 -6.03 11.39
C TYR A 30 -7.57 -7.07 11.58
N PRO A 31 -8.81 -6.66 11.91
CA PRO A 31 -9.95 -7.57 11.86
C PRO A 31 -10.11 -8.09 10.43
N SER A 32 -10.12 -9.42 10.27
CA SER A 32 -10.21 -10.15 8.99
C SER A 32 -11.39 -9.70 8.13
N ASP A 33 -12.45 -9.24 8.79
CA ASP A 33 -13.75 -8.96 8.19
C ASP A 33 -13.86 -7.51 7.69
N VAL A 34 -12.83 -6.69 7.96
CA VAL A 34 -12.86 -5.23 7.78
C VAL A 34 -11.91 -4.80 6.66
N LEU A 35 -10.71 -5.36 6.55
CA LEU A 35 -9.67 -4.94 5.58
C LEU A 35 -10.11 -4.76 4.12
N PHE A 36 -11.14 -5.51 3.68
CA PHE A 36 -11.61 -5.52 2.30
C PHE A 36 -13.12 -5.25 2.19
N HIS A 37 -13.78 -4.91 3.30
CA HIS A 37 -15.21 -4.61 3.29
C HIS A 37 -15.41 -3.10 3.20
N PRO A 38 -16.35 -2.61 2.36
CA PRO A 38 -16.65 -1.17 2.27
C PRO A 38 -16.97 -0.52 3.63
N SER A 39 -17.49 -1.29 4.59
CA SER A 39 -17.77 -0.82 5.96
C SER A 39 -16.53 -0.44 6.78
N ALA A 40 -15.32 -0.68 6.29
CA ALA A 40 -14.08 -0.22 6.89
C ALA A 40 -13.67 1.20 6.49
N ILE A 41 -14.22 1.69 5.37
CA ILE A 41 -13.93 3.01 4.85
C ILE A 41 -14.39 4.06 5.87
N GLY A 42 -13.56 5.06 6.12
CA GLY A 42 -13.84 6.13 7.09
C GLY A 42 -13.59 5.76 8.56
N LYS A 43 -13.15 4.54 8.88
CA LYS A 43 -12.86 4.11 10.27
C LYS A 43 -11.41 4.29 10.71
N GLY A 44 -10.57 4.93 9.90
CA GLY A 44 -9.16 5.18 10.22
C GLY A 44 -8.22 3.97 10.11
N VAL A 45 -8.70 2.79 9.69
CA VAL A 45 -7.87 1.59 9.52
C VAL A 45 -6.77 1.80 8.48
N GLY A 46 -7.11 2.43 7.34
CA GLY A 46 -6.14 2.75 6.29
C GLY A 46 -5.05 3.72 6.77
N ARG A 47 -5.41 4.69 7.62
CA ARG A 47 -4.45 5.63 8.21
C ARG A 47 -3.46 4.91 9.13
N GLN A 48 -3.95 4.07 10.04
CA GLN A 48 -3.10 3.29 10.94
C GLN A 48 -2.15 2.37 10.17
N ALA A 49 -2.62 1.76 9.08
CA ALA A 49 -1.79 0.92 8.22
C ALA A 49 -0.64 1.69 7.58
N PHE A 50 -0.96 2.87 7.06
CA PHE A 50 0.02 3.73 6.43
C PHE A 50 1.04 4.25 7.45
N GLU A 51 0.60 4.77 8.59
CA GLU A 51 1.47 5.25 9.68
C GLU A 51 2.44 4.15 10.15
N PHE A 52 1.95 2.91 10.28
CA PHE A 52 2.80 1.77 10.58
C PHE A 52 3.87 1.57 9.48
N THR A 53 3.47 1.60 8.21
CA THR A 53 4.39 1.42 7.08
C THR A 53 5.46 2.52 7.03
N ILE A 54 5.06 3.77 7.23
CA ILE A 54 5.98 4.93 7.31
C ILE A 54 6.99 4.72 8.42
N ARG A 55 6.52 4.46 9.66
CA ARG A 55 7.40 4.20 10.80
C ARG A 55 8.40 3.09 10.51
N ARG A 56 7.93 1.95 9.97
CA ARG A 56 8.79 0.80 9.67
C ARG A 56 9.82 1.12 8.60
N ALA A 57 9.45 1.86 7.56
CA ALA A 57 10.35 2.27 6.50
C ALA A 57 11.43 3.23 7.03
N THR A 58 11.06 4.20 7.87
CA THR A 58 11.99 5.12 8.53
C THR A 58 12.93 4.38 9.48
N GLU A 59 12.44 3.44 10.29
CA GLU A 59 13.27 2.57 11.17
C GLU A 59 14.29 1.74 10.37
N MET A 60 13.98 1.42 9.12
CA MET A 60 14.87 0.71 8.20
C MET A 60 15.86 1.64 7.48
N GLY A 61 15.83 2.94 7.76
CA GLY A 61 16.72 3.94 7.16
C GLY A 61 16.32 4.38 5.75
N HIS A 62 15.09 4.09 5.31
CA HIS A 62 14.59 4.60 4.03
C HIS A 62 14.22 6.08 4.16
N THR A 63 14.53 6.85 3.12
CA THR A 63 14.24 8.30 3.06
C THR A 63 13.06 8.64 2.16
N ILE A 64 12.61 7.68 1.33
CA ILE A 64 11.52 7.85 0.38
C ILE A 64 10.74 6.54 0.30
N LEU A 65 9.42 6.62 0.27
CA LEU A 65 8.54 5.48 -0.03
C LEU A 65 7.77 5.77 -1.32
N ARG A 66 7.75 4.79 -2.25
CA ARG A 66 6.99 4.85 -3.51
C ARG A 66 6.10 3.63 -3.68
N TRP A 67 4.89 3.82 -4.20
CA TRP A 67 3.94 2.73 -4.47
C TRP A 67 3.00 3.04 -5.62
N GLU A 68 2.38 2.01 -6.18
CA GLU A 68 1.28 2.13 -7.14
C GLU A 68 -0.06 2.15 -6.39
N SER A 69 -0.95 3.07 -6.76
CA SER A 69 -2.25 3.28 -6.11
C SER A 69 -3.39 3.21 -7.12
N GLU A 70 -4.52 2.65 -6.68
CA GLU A 70 -5.78 2.67 -7.43
C GLU A 70 -6.31 4.10 -7.55
N PRO A 71 -6.93 4.52 -8.68
CA PRO A 71 -7.38 5.90 -8.89
C PRO A 71 -8.29 6.44 -7.77
N HIS A 72 -9.18 5.59 -7.24
CA HIS A 72 -10.09 5.96 -6.14
C HIS A 72 -9.38 6.17 -4.80
N ALA A 73 -8.16 5.65 -4.64
CA ALA A 73 -7.36 5.78 -3.42
C ALA A 73 -6.37 6.95 -3.47
N VAL A 74 -6.18 7.60 -4.63
CA VAL A 74 -5.23 8.72 -4.79
C VAL A 74 -5.54 9.86 -3.81
N GLN A 75 -6.81 10.23 -3.65
CA GLN A 75 -7.19 11.30 -2.72
C GLN A 75 -6.90 10.92 -1.26
N PHE A 76 -7.10 9.65 -0.89
CA PHE A 76 -6.68 9.15 0.42
C PHE A 76 -5.16 9.27 0.60
N CYS A 77 -4.36 8.86 -0.39
CA CYS A 77 -2.91 8.98 -0.32
C CYS A 77 -2.46 10.44 -0.18
N ARG A 78 -3.08 11.37 -0.91
CA ARG A 78 -2.81 12.82 -0.77
C ARG A 78 -3.12 13.37 0.61
N HIS A 79 -4.18 12.88 1.27
CA HIS A 79 -4.46 13.22 2.67
C HIS A 79 -3.43 12.67 3.68
N MET A 80 -2.55 11.79 3.23
CA MET A 80 -1.43 11.24 4.00
C MET A 80 -0.10 11.87 3.56
N ASP A 81 -0.17 13.05 2.94
CA ASP A 81 0.95 13.84 2.42
C ASP A 81 1.77 13.17 1.31
N ALA A 82 1.18 12.17 0.65
CA ALA A 82 1.77 11.57 -0.54
C ALA A 82 1.49 12.39 -1.80
N GLU A 83 2.50 12.57 -2.64
CA GLU A 83 2.40 13.18 -3.96
C GLU A 83 2.26 12.13 -5.06
N GLN A 84 1.59 12.48 -6.16
CA GLN A 84 1.55 11.63 -7.36
C GLN A 84 2.68 12.08 -8.30
N ILE A 85 3.60 11.17 -8.60
CA ILE A 85 4.79 11.42 -9.42
C ILE A 85 4.69 10.83 -10.84
N GLY A 86 3.60 10.12 -11.14
CA GLY A 86 3.37 9.55 -12.47
C GLY A 86 2.22 8.56 -12.52
N GLU A 87 2.18 7.79 -13.60
CA GLU A 87 1.19 6.73 -13.82
C GLU A 87 1.83 5.52 -14.50
N ARG A 88 1.24 4.33 -14.26
CA ARG A 88 1.66 3.07 -14.88
C ARG A 88 0.46 2.38 -15.52
N PRO A 89 0.58 1.93 -16.79
CA PRO A 89 -0.45 1.10 -17.41
C PRO A 89 -0.63 -0.18 -16.59
N SER A 90 -1.88 -0.52 -16.26
CA SER A 90 -2.18 -1.83 -15.71
C SER A 90 -2.36 -2.84 -16.84
N SER A 91 -1.72 -4.00 -16.73
CA SER A 91 -1.95 -5.13 -17.65
C SER A 91 -3.22 -5.91 -17.33
N TYR A 92 -3.86 -5.62 -16.19
CA TYR A 92 -5.03 -6.35 -15.69
C TYR A 92 -6.27 -5.47 -15.50
N ARG A 93 -6.10 -4.17 -15.21
CA ARG A 93 -7.19 -3.21 -15.05
C ARG A 93 -7.36 -2.37 -16.32
N ASN A 94 -8.60 -1.95 -16.60
CA ASN A 94 -8.91 -1.04 -17.70
C ASN A 94 -8.58 0.43 -17.39
N HIS A 95 -7.69 0.70 -16.44
CA HIS A 95 -7.23 2.03 -16.08
C HIS A 95 -5.76 1.97 -15.63
N ALA A 96 -5.06 3.11 -15.70
CA ALA A 96 -3.72 3.25 -15.16
C ALA A 96 -3.74 3.24 -13.62
N LEU A 97 -2.60 2.90 -13.02
CA LEU A 97 -2.33 3.06 -11.59
C LEU A 97 -1.49 4.31 -11.37
N ALA A 98 -1.79 5.07 -10.33
CA ALA A 98 -1.03 6.25 -9.96
C ALA A 98 0.26 5.85 -9.25
N LEU A 99 1.41 6.37 -9.67
CA LEU A 99 2.66 6.26 -8.91
C LEU A 99 2.67 7.35 -7.84
N MET A 100 2.64 6.93 -6.59
CA MET A 100 2.66 7.80 -5.41
C MET A 100 4.03 7.79 -4.76
N GLN A 101 4.42 8.90 -4.14
CA GLN A 101 5.63 9.07 -3.36
C GLN A 101 5.32 9.81 -2.06
N ILE A 102 6.05 9.50 -1.00
CA ILE A 102 6.19 10.37 0.17
C ILE A 102 7.65 10.36 0.61
N ASP A 103 8.14 11.53 0.98
CA ASP A 103 9.46 11.68 1.58
C ASP A 103 9.35 11.41 3.09
N LEU A 104 10.26 10.59 3.62
CA LEU A 104 10.27 10.12 5.02
C LEU A 104 11.19 10.97 5.91
N TYR A 105 11.73 12.07 5.39
CA TYR A 105 12.53 12.99 6.18
C TYR A 105 11.68 13.56 7.31
N SER A 106 12.07 13.30 8.55
CA SER A 106 11.60 14.10 9.66
C SER A 106 12.17 15.50 9.46
N GLU A 107 11.33 16.49 9.20
CA GLU A 107 11.64 17.80 9.77
C GLU A 107 11.70 17.57 11.28
N ILE A 108 12.90 17.52 11.83
CA ILE A 108 13.09 17.79 13.25
C ILE A 108 12.69 19.26 13.38
N SER A 109 11.38 19.49 13.59
CA SER A 109 10.90 20.77 14.05
C SER A 109 11.28 20.84 15.53
N ASP A 110 12.51 21.28 15.79
CA ASP A 110 12.89 21.81 17.09
C ASP A 110 11.96 23.01 17.35
N THR A 111 10.97 22.83 18.21
CA THR A 111 10.27 23.93 18.88
C THR A 111 10.33 23.72 20.37
#